data_AF-A0A5T1TU52-F1
#
_entry.id   AF-A0A5T1TU52-F1
#
_cell.length_a   1.000
_cell.length_b   1.000
_cell.length_c   1.000
_cell.angle_alpha   90.00
_cell.angle_beta   90.00
_cell.angle_gamma   90.00
#
_symmetry.space_group_name_H-M   'P 1'
#
loop_
_entity.id
_entity.type
_entity.pdbx_description
1 polymer ?
#
loop_
_entity_poly.entity_id
_entity_poly.type
_entity_poly.pdbx_seq_one_letter_code
_entity_poly.pdbx_strand_id
1 'polypeptide(L)'
;MLLLFSLFYSFALANDKLKDFFKDYNTSGVFITFDGKHYASNNFKRAKEPFSPASTFKIFNALIALDNGVVKDTKEIFYHYKGEKVFLPSWKQDASLSSAIKRSQVPAFKELARKIGLKTMQESLNKLSYGNTKISKIDTFWLDNSLQISAKNQADLLFKLSQNSLPFSKKSQEEVKKIILFKEDKIQKIYAKT
;
A
#
# COMPACT_ATOMS: atom_id res chain seq x y z
N MET A 1 -44.30 -34.35 -19.44
CA MET A 1 -43.34 -33.75 -20.40
C MET A 1 -42.64 -32.60 -19.68
N LEU A 2 -41.32 -32.75 -19.54
CA LEU A 2 -40.25 -31.90 -18.99
C LEU A 2 -40.57 -30.65 -18.13
N LEU A 3 -40.02 -30.67 -16.91
CA LEU A 3 -39.43 -29.53 -16.22
C LEU A 3 -38.37 -28.84 -17.10
N LEU A 4 -38.19 -27.52 -16.98
CA LEU A 4 -37.01 -26.96 -16.32
C LEU A 4 -37.12 -25.43 -16.15
N PHE A 5 -36.96 -25.00 -14.90
CA PHE A 5 -36.76 -23.62 -14.47
C PHE A 5 -35.55 -23.00 -15.18
N SER A 6 -35.76 -21.87 -15.87
CA SER A 6 -34.69 -20.96 -16.23
C SER A 6 -34.27 -20.18 -14.99
N LEU A 7 -33.32 -20.72 -14.22
CA LEU A 7 -32.56 -19.91 -13.27
C LEU A 7 -31.68 -18.95 -14.08
N PHE A 8 -32.16 -17.72 -14.29
CA PHE A 8 -31.27 -16.60 -14.50
C PHE A 8 -30.49 -16.40 -13.20
N TYR A 9 -29.31 -17.00 -13.10
CA TYR A 9 -28.30 -16.53 -12.17
C TYR A 9 -27.88 -15.15 -12.65
N SER A 10 -28.63 -14.13 -12.25
CA SER A 10 -28.13 -12.77 -12.21
C SER A 10 -27.03 -12.75 -11.15
N PHE A 11 -25.81 -13.12 -11.52
CA PHE A 11 -24.63 -12.60 -10.83
C PHE A 11 -24.59 -11.10 -11.14
N ALA A 12 -25.44 -10.34 -10.46
CA ALA A 12 -25.18 -8.94 -10.23
C ALA A 12 -23.96 -8.91 -9.29
N LEU A 13 -22.76 -8.97 -9.87
CA LEU A 13 -21.59 -8.41 -9.21
C LEU A 13 -21.94 -6.94 -9.02
N ALA A 14 -22.41 -6.58 -7.84
CA ALA A 14 -22.73 -5.20 -7.47
C ALA A 14 -21.43 -4.40 -7.52
N ASN A 15 -21.11 -3.91 -8.71
CA ASN A 15 -20.06 -2.97 -9.01
C ASN A 15 -20.73 -1.61 -9.06
N ASP A 16 -20.74 -0.92 -7.94
CA ASP A 16 -21.39 0.39 -7.86
C ASP A 16 -20.55 1.41 -8.62
N LYS A 17 -21.17 2.04 -9.62
CA LYS A 17 -20.52 3.10 -10.40
C LYS A 17 -20.57 4.39 -9.59
N LEU A 18 -19.41 4.84 -9.11
CA LEU A 18 -19.29 6.10 -8.39
C LEU A 18 -19.34 7.29 -9.35
N LYS A 19 -19.76 8.46 -8.86
CA LYS A 19 -19.60 9.73 -9.59
C LYS A 19 -18.13 9.94 -9.90
N ASP A 20 -17.84 10.39 -11.11
CA ASP A 20 -16.49 10.79 -11.51
C ASP A 20 -16.18 12.22 -11.06
N PHE A 21 -15.83 12.36 -9.78
CA PHE A 21 -15.51 13.65 -9.15
C PHE A 21 -14.25 14.31 -9.70
N PHE A 22 -13.39 13.59 -10.43
CA PHE A 22 -12.18 14.17 -11.02
C PHE A 22 -12.50 15.12 -12.19
N LYS A 23 -13.64 14.92 -12.87
CA LYS A 23 -14.11 15.84 -13.92
C LYS A 23 -14.38 17.24 -13.38
N ASP A 24 -14.88 17.33 -12.15
CA ASP A 24 -15.14 18.62 -11.48
C ASP A 24 -13.84 19.43 -11.27
N TYR A 25 -12.67 18.79 -11.36
CA TYR A 25 -11.34 19.40 -11.24
C TYR A 25 -10.52 19.39 -12.54
N ASN A 26 -11.15 19.14 -13.71
CA ASN A 26 -10.48 19.03 -15.01
C ASN A 26 -9.27 18.07 -15.01
N THR A 27 -9.37 16.98 -14.25
CA THR A 27 -8.30 15.99 -14.15
C THR A 27 -8.84 14.58 -14.40
N SER A 28 -7.93 13.66 -14.68
CA SER A 28 -8.26 12.26 -14.90
C SER A 28 -7.72 11.42 -13.74
N GLY A 29 -8.61 10.82 -12.97
CA GLY A 29 -8.26 9.98 -11.82
C GLY A 29 -9.15 8.75 -11.70
N VAL A 30 -8.75 7.85 -10.80
CA VAL A 30 -9.56 6.70 -10.41
C VAL A 30 -9.68 6.65 -8.90
N PHE A 31 -10.89 6.34 -8.45
CA PHE A 31 -11.20 6.05 -7.06
C PHE A 31 -11.91 4.72 -7.01
N ILE A 32 -11.51 3.90 -6.05
CA ILE A 32 -12.10 2.60 -5.80
C ILE A 32 -12.24 2.39 -4.30
N THR A 33 -13.38 1.86 -3.90
CA THR A 33 -13.62 1.36 -2.53
C THR A 33 -13.81 -0.14 -2.59
N PHE A 34 -13.51 -0.81 -1.48
CA PHE A 34 -13.75 -2.24 -1.28
C PHE A 34 -14.12 -2.49 0.18
N ASP A 35 -15.27 -3.12 0.41
CA ASP A 35 -15.78 -3.44 1.75
C ASP A 35 -15.49 -4.89 2.19
N GLY A 36 -14.78 -5.67 1.36
CA GLY A 36 -14.56 -7.10 1.56
C GLY A 36 -15.47 -7.99 0.69
N LYS A 37 -16.51 -7.43 0.07
CA LYS A 37 -17.48 -8.13 -0.77
C LYS A 37 -17.70 -7.43 -2.11
N HIS A 38 -17.87 -6.10 -2.09
CA HIS A 38 -18.25 -5.28 -3.22
C HIS A 38 -17.21 -4.21 -3.50
N TYR A 39 -16.99 -3.93 -4.78
CA TYR A 39 -16.22 -2.79 -5.22
C TYR A 39 -17.14 -1.69 -5.72
N ALA A 40 -16.79 -0.44 -5.44
CA ALA A 40 -17.37 0.70 -6.12
C ALA A 40 -16.26 1.53 -6.77
N SER A 41 -16.45 2.01 -8.00
CA SER A 41 -15.45 2.82 -8.69
C SER A 41 -16.05 3.78 -9.69
N ASN A 42 -15.42 4.94 -9.90
CA ASN A 42 -15.76 5.84 -11.01
C ASN A 42 -15.31 5.26 -12.36
N ASN A 43 -14.25 4.43 -12.38
CA ASN A 43 -13.69 3.84 -13.59
C ASN A 43 -13.01 2.49 -13.30
N PHE A 44 -13.79 1.41 -13.42
CA PHE A 44 -13.28 0.05 -13.20
C PHE A 44 -12.18 -0.39 -14.18
N LYS A 45 -12.15 0.15 -15.40
CA LYS A 45 -11.08 -0.15 -16.37
C LYS A 45 -9.76 0.40 -15.85
N ARG A 46 -9.73 1.70 -15.53
CA ARG A 46 -8.55 2.36 -14.96
C ARG A 46 -8.16 1.83 -13.58
N ALA A 47 -9.13 1.37 -12.78
CA ALA A 47 -8.84 0.78 -11.47
C ALA A 47 -8.00 -0.50 -11.55
N LYS A 48 -8.01 -1.17 -12.71
CA LYS A 48 -7.21 -2.36 -13.02
C LYS A 48 -5.90 -2.05 -13.75
N GLU A 49 -5.69 -0.80 -14.19
CA GLU A 49 -4.44 -0.39 -14.84
C GLU A 49 -3.32 -0.28 -13.80
N PRO A 50 -2.14 -0.88 -14.05
CA PRO A 50 -1.03 -0.86 -13.12
C PRO A 50 -0.23 0.45 -13.24
N PHE A 51 0.14 1.04 -12.11
CA PHE A 51 1.01 2.21 -12.02
C PHE A 51 2.12 1.98 -10.99
N SER A 52 3.18 2.77 -11.04
CA SER A 52 4.17 2.77 -9.95
C SER A 52 3.48 3.11 -8.63
N PRO A 53 3.72 2.35 -7.54
CA PRO A 53 3.14 2.67 -6.23
C PRO A 53 3.76 3.91 -5.60
N ALA A 54 4.93 4.36 -6.06
CA ALA A 54 5.67 5.46 -5.47
C ALA A 54 5.72 5.32 -3.93
N SER A 55 5.38 6.39 -3.20
CA SER A 55 5.47 6.39 -1.74
C SER A 55 4.39 5.55 -1.02
N THR A 56 3.35 5.05 -1.70
CA THR A 56 2.36 4.17 -1.06
C THR A 56 2.98 2.82 -0.70
N PHE A 57 4.05 2.40 -1.39
CA PHE A 57 4.80 1.19 -1.09
C PHE A 57 5.42 1.18 0.32
N LYS A 58 5.60 2.35 0.95
CA LYS A 58 6.14 2.47 2.30
C LYS A 58 5.36 1.69 3.36
N ILE A 59 4.05 1.46 3.15
CA ILE A 59 3.22 0.59 4.00
C ILE A 59 3.81 -0.82 4.05
N PHE A 60 4.05 -1.40 2.87
CA PHE A 60 4.50 -2.78 2.74
C PHE A 60 6.00 -2.92 3.01
N ASN A 61 6.81 -1.90 2.67
CA ASN A 61 8.22 -1.88 3.04
C ASN A 61 8.40 -1.90 4.57
N ALA A 62 7.61 -1.10 5.32
CA ALA A 62 7.61 -1.13 6.78
C ALA A 62 7.12 -2.48 7.35
N LEU A 63 6.08 -3.08 6.75
CA LEU A 63 5.56 -4.39 7.15
C LEU A 63 6.64 -5.47 7.00
N ILE A 64 7.33 -5.49 5.86
CA ILE A 64 8.38 -6.46 5.55
C ILE A 64 9.55 -6.29 6.52
N ALA A 65 9.97 -5.05 6.81
CA ALA A 65 11.05 -4.79 7.75
C ALA A 65 10.73 -5.30 9.16
N LEU A 66 9.54 -5.01 9.68
CA LEU A 66 9.12 -5.44 11.02
C LEU A 66 9.03 -6.97 11.10
N ASP A 67 8.39 -7.61 10.13
CA ASP A 67 8.14 -9.04 10.18
C ASP A 67 9.41 -9.89 10.06
N ASN A 68 10.41 -9.38 9.35
CA ASN A 68 11.71 -10.03 9.20
C ASN A 68 12.74 -9.56 10.25
N GLY A 69 12.32 -8.78 11.26
CA GLY A 69 13.19 -8.33 12.34
C GLY A 69 14.33 -7.39 11.91
N VAL A 70 14.17 -6.71 10.77
CA VAL A 70 15.15 -5.70 10.27
C VAL A 70 15.19 -4.48 11.19
N VAL A 71 14.06 -4.18 11.82
CA VAL A 71 13.95 -3.28 12.98
C VAL A 71 13.14 -3.99 14.05
N LYS A 72 13.48 -3.75 15.31
CA LYS A 72 12.83 -4.33 16.49
C LYS A 72 11.39 -3.87 16.65
N ASP A 73 11.14 -2.58 16.41
CA ASP A 73 9.84 -1.95 16.55
C ASP A 73 9.75 -0.67 15.70
N THR A 74 8.60 0.00 15.75
CA THR A 74 8.34 1.21 14.97
C THR A 74 9.05 2.48 15.47
N LYS A 75 9.72 2.43 16.62
CA LYS A 75 10.38 3.55 17.29
C LYS A 75 11.90 3.46 17.21
N GLU A 76 12.48 2.29 16.95
CA GLU A 76 13.89 2.13 16.67
C GLU A 76 14.35 3.12 15.58
N ILE A 77 15.39 3.89 15.88
CA ILE A 77 16.05 4.73 14.90
C ILE A 77 16.92 3.83 14.03
N PHE A 78 16.54 3.69 12.75
CA PHE A 78 17.25 2.83 11.80
C PHE A 78 17.99 3.64 10.72
N TYR A 79 17.68 4.92 10.58
CA TYR A 79 18.29 5.84 9.64
C TYR A 79 18.85 7.04 10.39
N HIS A 80 20.12 7.34 10.12
CA HIS A 80 20.84 8.47 10.68
C HIS A 80 21.17 9.46 9.58
N TYR A 81 20.73 10.72 9.74
CA TYR A 81 21.00 11.76 8.77
C TYR A 81 22.46 12.20 8.88
N LYS A 82 23.18 12.24 7.74
CA LYS A 82 24.63 12.50 7.69
C LYS A 82 24.97 13.82 6.97
N GLY A 83 24.01 14.72 6.85
CA GLY A 83 24.20 16.00 6.16
C GLY A 83 24.05 15.93 4.65
N GLU A 84 23.57 14.81 4.10
CA GLU A 84 23.36 14.67 2.66
C GLU A 84 22.29 15.65 2.12
N LYS A 85 22.36 15.93 0.81
CA LYS A 85 21.32 16.72 0.14
C LYS A 85 20.00 15.93 0.10
N VAL A 86 18.91 16.58 0.50
CA VAL A 86 17.57 15.99 0.54
C VAL A 86 16.56 16.88 -0.17
N PHE A 87 15.52 16.27 -0.74
CA PHE A 87 14.46 16.97 -1.46
C PHE A 87 13.58 17.83 -0.54
N LEU A 88 13.24 17.31 0.65
CA LEU A 88 12.44 18.04 1.64
C LEU A 88 13.29 18.39 2.86
N PRO A 89 13.22 19.63 3.38
CA PRO A 89 13.88 20.00 4.63
C PRO A 89 13.50 19.10 5.81
N SER A 90 12.25 18.59 5.83
CA SER A 90 11.78 17.66 6.86
C SER A 90 12.55 16.33 6.91
N TRP A 91 13.34 15.99 5.88
CA TRP A 91 14.17 14.79 5.83
C TRP A 91 15.55 14.96 6.46
N LYS A 92 15.92 16.17 6.92
CA LYS A 92 17.22 16.46 7.56
C LYS A 92 17.26 16.03 9.03
N GLN A 93 16.87 14.80 9.31
CA GLN A 93 16.80 14.26 10.66
C GLN A 93 16.79 12.74 10.65
N ASP A 94 17.27 12.17 11.76
CA ASP A 94 17.19 10.75 12.06
C ASP A 94 15.75 10.24 12.04
N ALA A 95 15.60 8.95 11.77
CA ALA A 95 14.30 8.37 11.51
C ALA A 95 14.13 6.96 12.07
N SER A 96 13.01 6.80 12.78
CA SER A 96 12.30 5.53 12.97
C SER A 96 11.22 5.32 11.90
N LEU A 97 10.63 4.12 11.81
CA LEU A 97 9.50 3.86 10.90
C LEU A 97 8.35 4.83 11.15
N SER A 98 8.00 5.07 12.42
CA SER A 98 6.92 5.98 12.83
C SER A 98 7.10 7.40 12.30
N SER A 99 8.34 7.88 12.28
CA SER A 99 8.67 9.25 11.87
C SER A 99 8.89 9.35 10.35
N ALA A 100 9.60 8.38 9.76
CA ALA A 100 9.92 8.33 8.34
C ALA A 100 8.66 8.24 7.47
N ILE A 101 7.67 7.42 7.86
CA ILE A 101 6.48 7.19 7.05
C ILE A 101 5.59 8.43 6.97
N LYS A 102 5.45 9.17 8.08
CA LYS A 102 4.65 10.40 8.20
C LYS A 102 5.13 11.51 7.27
N ARG A 103 6.45 11.71 7.19
CA ARG A 103 7.09 12.71 6.30
C ARG A 103 7.51 12.13 4.96
N SER A 104 7.14 10.89 4.66
CA SER A 104 7.48 10.17 3.43
C SER A 104 8.98 10.17 3.10
N GLN A 105 9.86 10.03 4.10
CA GLN A 105 11.31 10.18 3.96
C GLN A 105 11.93 9.10 3.06
N VAL A 106 12.15 9.45 1.79
CA VAL A 106 12.66 8.49 0.79
C VAL A 106 14.04 7.93 1.18
N PRO A 107 15.05 8.73 1.61
CA PRO A 107 16.36 8.20 1.99
C PRO A 107 16.30 7.11 3.06
N ALA A 108 15.44 7.29 4.08
CA ALA A 108 15.22 6.29 5.11
C ALA A 108 14.66 4.99 4.51
N PHE A 109 13.59 5.05 3.71
CA PHE A 109 13.03 3.84 3.10
C PHE A 109 13.94 3.17 2.06
N LYS A 110 14.87 3.90 1.45
CA LYS A 110 15.96 3.34 0.65
C LYS A 110 16.93 2.54 1.52
N GLU A 111 17.33 3.08 2.66
CA GLU A 111 18.17 2.36 3.62
C GLU A 111 17.47 1.13 4.19
N LEU A 112 16.19 1.25 4.55
CA LEU A 112 15.37 0.13 5.01
C LEU A 112 15.33 -1.00 3.98
N ALA A 113 15.08 -0.69 2.70
CA ALA A 113 15.06 -1.68 1.63
C ALA A 113 16.41 -2.37 1.43
N ARG A 114 17.53 -1.64 1.56
CA ARG A 114 18.88 -2.23 1.52
C ARG A 114 19.13 -3.16 2.71
N LYS A 115 18.66 -2.80 3.92
CA LYS A 115 18.76 -3.64 5.12
C LYS A 115 17.88 -4.91 5.01
N ILE A 116 16.70 -4.81 4.39
CA ILE A 116 15.86 -5.99 4.06
C ILE A 116 16.59 -6.92 3.07
N GLY A 117 17.24 -6.35 2.06
CA GLY A 117 17.95 -7.09 1.04
C GLY A 117 17.05 -7.66 -0.06
N LEU A 118 17.66 -7.97 -1.21
CA LEU A 118 16.93 -8.35 -2.44
C LEU A 118 16.12 -9.63 -2.28
N LYS A 119 16.71 -10.68 -1.70
CA LYS A 119 16.06 -11.98 -1.54
C LYS A 119 14.77 -11.88 -0.71
N THR A 120 14.88 -11.33 0.50
CA THR A 120 13.74 -11.16 1.43
C THR A 120 12.66 -10.24 0.84
N MET A 121 13.07 -9.16 0.16
CA MET A 121 12.12 -8.27 -0.51
C MET A 121 11.36 -9.01 -1.62
N GLN A 122 12.04 -9.75 -2.49
CA GLN A 122 11.40 -10.50 -3.58
C GLN A 122 10.45 -11.57 -3.05
N GLU A 123 10.88 -12.36 -2.07
CA GLU A 123 10.03 -13.37 -1.41
C GLU A 123 8.79 -12.73 -0.80
N SER A 124 8.92 -11.55 -0.19
CA SER A 124 7.81 -10.84 0.41
C SER A 124 6.84 -10.26 -0.62
N LEU A 125 7.33 -9.69 -1.73
CA LEU A 125 6.47 -9.24 -2.83
C LEU A 125 5.70 -10.40 -3.44
N ASN A 126 6.34 -11.57 -3.58
CA ASN A 126 5.71 -12.79 -4.07
C ASN A 126 4.63 -13.30 -3.09
N LYS A 127 4.93 -13.34 -1.78
CA LYS A 127 3.95 -13.71 -0.73
C LYS A 127 2.72 -12.79 -0.73
N LEU A 128 2.93 -11.50 -0.98
CA LEU A 128 1.85 -10.51 -1.08
C LEU A 128 1.07 -10.59 -2.40
N SER A 129 1.62 -11.25 -3.43
CA SER A 129 1.21 -11.04 -4.83
C SER A 129 1.11 -9.55 -5.17
N TYR A 130 2.14 -8.78 -4.80
CA TYR A 130 2.14 -7.32 -4.93
C TYR A 130 2.29 -6.89 -6.39
N GLY A 131 1.17 -6.67 -7.07
CA GLY A 131 1.16 -6.18 -8.44
C GLY A 131 1.97 -7.09 -9.38
N ASN A 132 2.94 -6.52 -10.10
CA ASN A 132 3.81 -7.27 -11.01
C ASN A 132 5.08 -7.86 -10.34
N THR A 133 5.27 -7.63 -9.04
CA THR A 133 6.40 -8.10 -8.21
C THR A 133 7.82 -7.83 -8.73
N LYS A 134 7.99 -6.91 -9.68
CA LYS A 134 9.30 -6.62 -10.30
C LYS A 134 10.18 -5.73 -9.42
N ILE A 135 11.42 -6.15 -9.22
CA ILE A 135 12.47 -5.34 -8.59
C ILE A 135 13.56 -5.05 -9.62
N SER A 136 13.78 -3.78 -9.96
CA SER A 136 14.92 -3.33 -10.76
C SER A 136 16.18 -3.25 -9.90
N LYS A 137 16.19 -2.31 -8.95
CA LYS A 137 17.23 -2.11 -7.96
C LYS A 137 16.57 -1.98 -6.59
N ILE A 138 17.17 -2.61 -5.59
CA ILE A 138 16.61 -2.79 -4.24
C ILE A 138 16.16 -1.48 -3.57
N ASP A 139 16.71 -0.32 -3.93
CA ASP A 139 16.38 0.96 -3.32
C ASP A 139 15.69 1.96 -4.27
N THR A 140 15.27 1.53 -5.47
CA THR A 140 14.53 2.39 -6.41
C THR A 140 13.34 1.73 -7.09
N PHE A 141 13.14 0.42 -6.97
CA PHE A 141 12.14 -0.33 -7.74
C PHE A 141 10.69 0.16 -7.62
N TRP A 142 10.34 0.80 -6.49
CA TRP A 142 9.02 1.39 -6.27
C TRP A 142 8.88 2.83 -6.78
N LEU A 143 9.96 3.43 -7.31
CA LEU A 143 10.04 4.81 -7.78
C LEU A 143 10.34 4.93 -9.28
N ASP A 144 10.81 3.86 -9.92
CA ASP A 144 11.35 3.89 -11.30
C ASP A 144 10.45 3.21 -12.34
N ASN A 145 9.15 3.06 -12.02
CA ASN A 145 8.16 2.34 -12.84
C ASN A 145 8.38 0.83 -13.05
N SER A 146 9.38 0.23 -12.40
CA SER A 146 9.59 -1.23 -12.49
C SER A 146 8.49 -1.99 -11.77
N LEU A 147 8.34 -1.73 -10.46
CA LEU A 147 7.21 -2.24 -9.69
C LEU A 147 5.95 -1.47 -10.06
N GLN A 148 4.91 -2.19 -10.43
CA GLN A 148 3.61 -1.60 -10.73
C GLN A 148 2.48 -2.39 -10.08
N ILE A 149 1.46 -1.68 -9.62
CA ILE A 149 0.29 -2.22 -8.96
C ILE A 149 -0.95 -1.41 -9.35
N SER A 150 -2.11 -2.07 -9.49
CA SER A 150 -3.37 -1.39 -9.79
C SER A 150 -4.05 -0.84 -8.52
N ALA A 151 -4.94 0.14 -8.68
CA ALA A 151 -5.73 0.67 -7.56
C ALA A 151 -6.59 -0.42 -6.90
N LYS A 152 -7.14 -1.34 -7.71
CA LYS A 152 -7.87 -2.51 -7.19
C LYS A 152 -6.97 -3.41 -6.34
N ASN A 153 -5.76 -3.72 -6.80
CA ASN A 153 -4.84 -4.54 -6.00
C ASN A 153 -4.41 -3.84 -4.70
N GLN A 154 -4.23 -2.52 -4.71
CA GLN A 154 -3.98 -1.78 -3.46
C GLN A 154 -5.18 -1.89 -2.50
N ALA A 155 -6.41 -1.74 -2.98
CA ALA A 155 -7.61 -1.91 -2.16
C ALA A 155 -7.68 -3.32 -1.53
N ASP A 156 -7.35 -4.37 -2.30
CA ASP A 156 -7.35 -5.75 -1.83
C ASP A 156 -6.32 -5.98 -0.72
N LEU A 157 -5.10 -5.46 -0.89
CA LEU A 157 -4.04 -5.58 0.10
C LEU A 157 -4.31 -4.75 1.36
N LEU A 158 -4.85 -3.54 1.22
CA LEU A 158 -5.22 -2.68 2.34
C LEU A 158 -6.39 -3.28 3.13
N PHE A 159 -7.36 -3.90 2.46
CA PHE A 159 -8.43 -4.63 3.13
C PHE A 159 -7.85 -5.79 3.95
N LYS A 160 -6.98 -6.62 3.38
CA LYS A 160 -6.31 -7.71 4.11
C LYS A 160 -5.47 -7.19 5.29
N LEU A 161 -4.73 -6.09 5.12
CA LEU A 161 -3.98 -5.45 6.21
C LEU A 161 -4.93 -4.99 7.33
N SER A 162 -6.08 -4.42 6.97
CA SER A 162 -7.09 -3.99 7.95
C SER A 162 -7.54 -5.15 8.84
N GLN A 163 -7.72 -6.33 8.25
CA GLN A 163 -8.15 -7.56 8.90
C GLN A 163 -7.01 -8.36 9.56
N ASN A 164 -5.76 -7.86 9.54
CA ASN A 164 -4.57 -8.60 9.96
C ASN A 164 -4.41 -9.97 9.24
N SER A 165 -4.88 -10.07 7.99
CA SER A 165 -4.96 -11.33 7.24
C SER A 165 -3.91 -11.42 6.12
N LEU A 166 -2.92 -10.52 6.09
CA LEU A 166 -1.75 -10.70 5.22
C LEU A 166 -0.86 -11.84 5.78
N PRO A 167 -0.03 -12.49 4.95
CA PRO A 167 0.84 -13.59 5.36
C PRO A 167 2.10 -13.11 6.11
N PHE A 168 1.90 -12.27 7.13
CA PHE A 168 2.90 -11.71 8.04
C PHE A 168 2.35 -11.80 9.47
N SER A 169 3.19 -11.68 10.47
CA SER A 169 2.77 -11.67 11.87
C SER A 169 1.70 -10.60 12.14
N LYS A 170 0.70 -10.99 12.94
CA LYS A 170 -0.37 -10.07 13.39
C LYS A 170 0.21 -8.83 14.07
N LYS A 171 1.28 -9.01 14.86
CA LYS A 171 2.01 -7.92 15.53
C LYS A 171 2.51 -6.88 14.53
N SER A 172 3.23 -7.29 13.48
CA SER A 172 3.78 -6.37 12.48
C SER A 172 2.68 -5.63 11.72
N GLN A 173 1.58 -6.32 11.38
CA GLN A 173 0.43 -5.69 10.72
C GLN A 173 -0.23 -4.63 11.62
N GLU A 174 -0.39 -4.90 12.91
CA GLU A 174 -0.93 -3.93 13.87
C GLU A 174 -0.02 -2.73 14.08
N GLU A 175 1.30 -2.93 14.13
CA GLU A 175 2.28 -1.86 14.24
C GLU A 175 2.29 -0.96 13.00
N VAL A 176 2.23 -1.54 11.79
CA VAL A 176 2.12 -0.76 10.56
C VAL A 176 0.84 0.07 10.53
N LYS A 177 -0.31 -0.52 10.90
CA LYS A 177 -1.58 0.22 10.97
C LYS A 177 -1.48 1.43 11.90
N LYS A 178 -0.86 1.29 13.07
CA LYS A 178 -0.68 2.39 14.02
C LYS A 178 0.10 3.57 13.42
N ILE A 179 1.17 3.30 12.68
CA ILE A 179 2.02 4.38 12.13
C ILE A 179 1.46 5.06 10.88
N ILE A 180 0.45 4.46 10.24
CA ILE A 180 -0.29 5.06 9.11
C ILE A 180 -1.64 5.65 9.52
N LEU A 181 -1.96 5.71 10.81
CA LEU A 181 -3.13 6.44 11.30
C LEU A 181 -2.99 7.92 10.93
N PHE A 182 -3.91 8.39 10.10
CA PHE A 182 -3.93 9.76 9.59
C PHE A 182 -4.87 10.65 10.40
N LYS A 183 -6.07 10.15 10.69
CA LYS A 183 -7.08 10.88 11.46
C LYS A 183 -7.90 9.89 12.30
N GLU A 184 -8.24 10.31 13.51
CA GLU A 184 -9.18 9.61 14.37
C GLU A 184 -10.15 10.63 14.96
N ASP A 185 -11.43 10.32 14.90
CA ASP A 185 -12.49 11.04 15.61
C ASP A 185 -13.40 10.02 16.34
N LYS A 186 -14.50 10.49 16.95
CA LYS A 186 -15.39 9.64 17.75
C LYS A 186 -16.08 8.53 16.93
N ILE A 187 -16.13 8.66 15.61
CA ILE A 187 -16.96 7.82 14.73
C ILE A 187 -16.09 6.97 13.81
N GLN A 188 -14.88 7.44 13.45
CA GLN A 188 -14.02 6.75 12.48
C GLN A 188 -12.53 6.94 12.72
N LYS A 189 -11.77 5.98 12.19
CA LYS A 189 -10.31 6.05 12.02
C LYS A 189 -9.98 5.97 10.54
N ILE A 190 -9.18 6.91 10.07
CA ILE A 190 -8.66 6.97 8.71
C ILE A 190 -7.17 6.64 8.75
N TYR A 191 -6.80 5.62 7.99
CA TYR A 191 -5.42 5.17 7.80
C TYR A 191 -5.01 5.47 6.36
N ALA A 192 -3.88 6.14 6.15
CA ALA A 192 -3.52 6.60 4.81
C ALA A 192 -2.01 6.73 4.60
N LYS A 193 -1.61 6.62 3.33
CA LYS A 193 -0.27 6.98 2.84
C LYS A 193 -0.40 7.65 1.48
N THR A 194 0.32 8.75 1.32
CA THR A 194 0.50 9.49 0.05
C THR A 194 1.82 9.18 -0.64
#